data_AF-A0A5C6JJ27-F1
#
_entry.id   AF-A0A5C6JJ27-F1
#
_cell.length_a   1.000
_cell.length_b   1.000
_cell.length_c   1.000
_cell.angle_alpha   90.00
_cell.angle_beta   90.00
_cell.angle_gamma   90.00
#
_symmetry.space_group_name_H-M   'P 1'
#
loop_
_entity.id
_entity.type
_entity.pdbx_description
1 polymer ?
#
loop_
_entity_poly.entity_id
_entity_poly.type
_entity_poly.pdbx_seq_one_letter_code
_entity_poly.pdbx_strand_id
1 'polypeptide(L)'
;AKDDAELGAATGFPGPYTVVVVDGDPGGTALQEDLARLAVVGPRVGVHVVCLAEVPAASAASPVARTYAAACAVTPTFRHCGAVALLSGDVASTLQLMRVAPGGPVEPGVPATVDAVSPAWAERFARALAPLRPDGPAAEGQARVATPLPRSARLLDELGLARATPASLMARWADAADDTEALGGRARAVLGAGPHGPVVADLVADGPHLLIEGPPGSGRTELLRSVVASLAAAERPDRLGMVLIDGRDGVGTGGGRTEGLRVCVEIPHVTTHLIANDPVRMREFAQSLSAELKRRAELLGRTDFAQWHAGRAVSGRLVAQRTPAGAGDIEAPPSSTLRLRPGAAARQRAEEVPPLPRLVVVVDDLDALVSPALGAPGRPAAGSVTRALEAVAREGERLGVHLVAATAPGGRTAESEPARRAALRVTLAAVKQGPDEPAPGRGRLTHPDGAAVEFQGGRVTGRIPRTATQRPTVVPLDWQRMGDPPARRPVRELGNGPTDLALLASAVERAARQVSASRVPSLL
;
A
#
# COMPACT_ATOMS: atom_id res chain seq x y z
N ALA A 1 12.00 44.41 15.48
CA ALA A 1 10.77 44.84 14.76
C ALA A 1 11.11 46.00 13.82
N LYS A 2 11.59 45.62 12.63
CA LYS A 2 11.53 46.31 11.33
C LYS A 2 12.69 45.74 10.50
N ASP A 3 12.38 44.60 9.88
CA ASP A 3 12.83 44.16 8.54
C ASP A 3 12.47 42.66 8.37
N ASP A 4 11.19 42.34 8.61
CA ASP A 4 10.59 41.00 8.45
C ASP A 4 9.63 40.95 7.25
N ALA A 5 9.86 41.78 6.23
CA ALA A 5 8.99 41.83 5.06
C ALA A 5 9.81 42.07 3.80
N GLU A 6 10.31 40.97 3.23
CA GLU A 6 10.58 40.71 1.81
C GLU A 6 11.69 39.67 1.73
N LEU A 7 11.37 38.43 1.36
CA LEU A 7 12.30 37.52 0.66
C LEU A 7 11.48 36.37 0.10
N GLY A 8 11.32 36.42 -1.22
CA GLY A 8 10.58 35.46 -2.02
C GLY A 8 11.20 34.07 -2.05
N ALA A 9 10.53 33.22 -2.82
CA ALA A 9 10.89 31.84 -3.13
C ALA A 9 12.40 31.62 -3.24
N ALA A 10 12.87 30.54 -2.60
CA ALA A 10 14.26 30.12 -2.52
C ALA A 10 14.96 30.09 -3.89
N THR A 11 15.62 31.19 -4.24
CA THR A 11 16.62 31.23 -5.30
C THR A 11 17.83 30.44 -4.82
N GLY A 12 18.17 29.35 -5.50
CA GLY A 12 19.29 28.47 -5.12
C GLY A 12 20.62 29.22 -5.01
N PHE A 13 21.50 28.73 -4.14
CA PHE A 13 22.84 29.31 -3.94
C PHE A 13 23.65 29.24 -5.26
N PRO A 14 24.17 30.37 -5.79
CA PRO A 14 24.81 30.43 -7.10
C PRO A 14 26.30 30.05 -7.09
N GLY A 15 26.90 29.78 -5.92
CA GLY A 15 28.32 29.48 -5.75
C GLY A 15 28.65 27.98 -5.67
N PRO A 16 29.94 27.63 -5.44
CA PRO A 16 30.35 26.25 -5.26
C PRO A 16 29.80 25.67 -3.95
N TYR A 17 29.17 24.50 -4.05
CA TYR A 17 28.68 23.80 -2.86
C TYR A 17 29.83 23.18 -2.07
N THR A 18 29.75 23.32 -0.74
CA THR A 18 30.67 22.66 0.19
C THR A 18 29.92 21.60 0.96
N VAL A 19 30.44 20.38 1.01
CA VAL A 19 29.87 19.29 1.82
C VAL A 19 30.80 19.01 2.98
N VAL A 20 30.28 19.16 4.20
CA VAL A 20 30.97 18.80 5.45
C VAL A 20 30.50 17.41 5.85
N VAL A 21 31.43 16.45 5.85
CA VAL A 21 31.16 15.08 6.32
C VAL A 21 31.61 14.97 7.77
N VAL A 22 30.67 14.63 8.64
CA VAL A 22 30.89 14.43 10.07
C VAL A 22 30.66 12.96 10.37
N ASP A 23 31.70 12.28 10.85
CA ASP A 23 31.63 10.88 11.25
C ASP A 23 31.71 10.77 12.77
N GLY A 24 30.59 10.46 13.42
CA GLY A 24 30.46 10.38 14.88
C GLY A 24 30.38 11.74 15.60
N ASP A 25 30.71 11.76 16.89
CA ASP A 25 30.76 12.98 17.69
C ASP A 25 32.05 13.76 17.41
N PRO A 26 31.97 14.98 16.87
CA PRO A 26 33.14 15.83 16.64
C PRO A 26 33.82 16.29 17.95
N GLY A 27 33.14 16.18 19.09
CA GLY A 27 33.61 16.61 20.41
C GLY A 27 33.63 18.13 20.58
N GLY A 28 33.53 18.58 21.84
CA GLY A 28 33.52 20.01 22.19
C GLY A 28 32.21 20.73 21.88
N THR A 29 31.65 21.41 22.87
CA THR A 29 30.32 22.06 22.75
C THR A 29 30.28 23.13 21.66
N ALA A 30 31.35 23.90 21.50
CA ALA A 30 31.44 24.94 20.46
C ALA A 30 31.35 24.35 19.04
N LEU A 31 32.05 23.24 18.77
CA LEU A 31 32.06 22.60 17.44
C LEU A 31 30.70 21.94 17.13
N GLN A 32 30.05 21.38 18.15
CA GLN A 32 28.68 20.85 18.02
C GLN A 32 27.67 21.97 17.71
N GLU A 33 27.80 23.14 18.35
CA GLU A 33 26.95 24.31 18.08
C GLU A 33 27.17 24.86 16.66
N ASP A 34 28.42 24.93 16.20
CA ASP A 34 28.75 25.36 14.85
C ASP A 34 28.21 24.41 13.78
N LEU A 35 28.33 23.09 13.99
CA LEU A 35 27.77 22.08 13.08
C LEU A 35 26.24 22.09 13.08
N ALA A 36 25.60 22.30 14.23
CA ALA A 36 24.16 22.50 14.32
C ALA A 36 23.72 23.73 13.51
N ARG A 37 24.45 24.85 13.64
CA ARG A 37 24.20 26.07 12.86
C ARG A 37 24.40 25.82 11.36
N LEU A 38 25.44 25.10 10.97
CA LEU A 38 25.70 24.74 9.57
C LEU A 38 24.61 23.85 8.99
N ALA A 39 24.10 22.87 9.74
CA ALA A 39 23.00 22.01 9.29
C ALA A 39 21.71 22.81 8.98
N VAL A 40 21.44 23.87 9.74
CA VAL A 40 20.23 24.69 9.60
C VAL A 40 20.39 25.83 8.59
N VAL A 41 21.49 26.58 8.68
CA VAL A 41 21.70 27.83 7.91
C VAL A 41 22.57 27.60 6.68
N GLY A 42 23.47 26.61 6.72
CA GLY A 42 24.42 26.30 5.66
C GLY A 42 23.80 26.14 4.27
N PRO A 43 22.64 25.45 4.10
CA PRO A 43 22.04 25.28 2.78
C PRO A 43 21.73 26.60 2.05
N ARG A 44 21.51 27.70 2.79
CA ARG A 44 21.28 29.04 2.20
C ARG A 44 22.54 29.65 1.58
N VAL A 45 23.71 29.17 2.00
CA VAL A 45 25.03 29.64 1.57
C VAL A 45 25.84 28.53 0.89
N GLY A 46 25.16 27.46 0.43
CA GLY A 46 25.78 26.36 -0.29
C GLY A 46 26.59 25.37 0.55
N VAL A 47 26.48 25.42 1.89
CA VAL A 47 27.16 24.48 2.77
C VAL A 47 26.17 23.42 3.24
N HIS A 48 26.46 22.16 2.97
CA HIS A 48 25.62 21.02 3.37
C HIS A 48 26.38 20.12 4.34
N VAL A 49 25.67 19.56 5.31
CA VAL A 49 26.26 18.65 6.31
C VAL A 49 25.74 17.25 6.07
N VAL A 50 26.65 16.27 6.01
CA VAL A 50 26.34 14.84 6.03
C VAL A 50 26.89 14.27 7.32
N CYS A 51 26.00 13.77 8.19
CA CYS A 51 26.39 13.16 9.45
C CYS A 51 26.24 11.64 9.38
N LEU A 52 27.25 10.93 9.87
CA LEU A 52 27.23 9.49 10.06
C LEU A 52 27.13 9.20 11.57
N ALA A 53 26.29 8.25 11.91
CA ALA A 53 26.13 7.76 13.28
C ALA A 53 26.02 6.24 13.23
N GLU A 54 26.91 5.56 13.95
CA GLU A 54 26.85 4.11 14.11
C GLU A 54 26.00 3.78 15.33
N VAL A 55 24.90 3.06 15.10
CA VAL A 55 23.94 2.68 16.15
C VAL A 55 23.46 1.24 15.93
N PRO A 56 22.96 0.57 16.99
CA PRO A 56 22.37 -0.75 16.83
C PRO A 56 21.29 -0.77 15.75
N ALA A 57 21.30 -1.83 14.92
CA ALA A 57 20.39 -1.97 13.80
C ALA A 57 18.91 -1.86 14.24
N ALA A 58 18.11 -1.16 13.44
CA ALA A 58 16.66 -1.13 13.64
C ALA A 58 16.10 -2.55 13.51
N SER A 59 15.25 -2.93 14.46
CA SER A 59 14.62 -4.25 14.51
C SER A 59 13.19 -4.10 15.03
N ALA A 60 12.37 -5.16 14.96
CA ALA A 60 11.05 -5.14 15.59
C ALA A 60 11.12 -4.81 17.10
N ALA A 61 12.25 -5.09 17.75
CA ALA A 61 12.49 -4.75 19.15
C ALA A 61 13.01 -3.31 19.35
N SER A 62 13.51 -2.64 18.30
CA SER A 62 13.99 -1.25 18.32
C SER A 62 13.46 -0.48 17.09
N PRO A 63 12.30 0.20 17.22
CA PRO A 63 11.68 0.97 16.15
C PRO A 63 12.60 2.08 15.62
N VAL A 64 12.35 2.55 14.40
CA VAL A 64 13.12 3.62 13.74
C VAL A 64 13.24 4.87 14.60
N ALA A 65 12.17 5.26 15.31
CA ALA A 65 12.21 6.38 16.24
C ALA A 65 13.25 6.20 17.37
N ARG A 66 13.42 4.97 17.88
CA ARG A 66 14.41 4.65 18.92
C ARG A 66 15.83 4.64 18.34
N THR A 67 16.00 4.08 17.15
CA THR A 67 17.29 4.09 16.43
C THR A 67 17.72 5.52 16.08
N TYR A 68 16.78 6.37 15.67
CA TYR A 68 17.01 7.79 15.42
C TYR A 68 17.39 8.55 16.71
N ALA A 69 16.69 8.29 17.82
CA ALA A 69 17.03 8.88 19.11
C ALA A 69 18.44 8.46 19.58
N ALA A 70 18.81 7.19 19.39
CA ALA A 70 20.16 6.70 19.66
C ALA A 70 21.20 7.40 18.76
N ALA A 71 20.89 7.62 17.48
CA ALA A 71 21.77 8.31 16.56
C ALA A 71 21.97 9.78 16.95
N CYS A 72 20.91 10.46 17.43
CA CYS A 72 21.00 11.81 17.97
C CYS A 72 21.81 11.89 19.27
N ALA A 73 21.84 10.81 20.06
CA ALA A 73 22.65 10.75 21.27
C ALA A 73 24.15 10.57 20.95
N VAL A 74 24.47 9.79 19.91
CA VAL A 74 25.85 9.60 19.44
C VAL A 74 26.35 10.83 18.68
N THR A 75 25.52 11.40 17.82
CA THR A 75 25.87 12.54 16.97
C THR A 75 24.81 13.65 17.14
N PRO A 76 25.00 14.63 18.05
CA PRO A 76 23.99 15.66 18.33
C PRO A 76 23.53 16.47 17.11
N THR A 77 24.40 16.65 16.11
CA THR A 77 24.10 17.36 14.86
C THR A 77 22.95 16.70 14.07
N PHE A 78 22.74 15.39 14.25
CA PHE A 78 21.75 14.59 13.54
C PHE A 78 20.30 15.10 13.75
N ARG A 79 20.03 15.78 14.87
CA ARG A 79 18.72 16.40 15.19
C ARG A 79 18.38 17.62 14.33
N HIS A 80 19.39 18.19 13.67
CA HIS A 80 19.26 19.39 12.84
C HIS A 80 19.24 19.08 11.35
N CYS A 81 19.42 17.81 10.97
CA CYS A 81 19.34 17.35 9.59
C CYS A 81 17.88 17.28 9.12
N GLY A 82 17.58 17.83 7.95
CA GLY A 82 16.22 17.81 7.36
C GLY A 82 15.81 16.47 6.74
N ALA A 83 16.76 15.53 6.60
CA ALA A 83 16.54 14.18 6.12
C ALA A 83 17.48 13.21 6.83
N VAL A 84 17.05 11.95 6.95
CA VAL A 84 17.83 10.85 7.50
C VAL A 84 17.75 9.65 6.56
N ALA A 85 18.88 8.97 6.38
CA ALA A 85 18.94 7.69 5.70
C ALA A 85 19.28 6.60 6.72
N LEU A 86 18.42 5.59 6.84
CA LEU A 86 18.64 4.45 7.72
C LEU A 86 19.07 3.24 6.91
N LEU A 87 20.29 2.76 7.16
CA LEU A 87 20.76 1.46 6.67
C LEU A 87 20.22 0.35 7.57
N SER A 88 19.62 -0.67 6.95
CA SER A 88 18.88 -1.74 7.62
C SER A 88 19.00 -3.08 6.88
N GLY A 89 18.58 -4.14 7.57
CA GLY A 89 18.67 -5.53 7.11
C GLY A 89 19.94 -6.25 7.59
N ASP A 90 19.92 -7.59 7.55
CA ASP A 90 20.98 -8.45 8.10
C ASP A 90 22.39 -8.17 7.55
N VAL A 91 22.47 -7.56 6.36
CA VAL A 91 23.73 -7.19 5.69
C VAL A 91 23.78 -5.69 5.32
N ALA A 92 22.94 -4.86 5.95
CA ALA A 92 22.88 -3.41 5.72
C ALA A 92 22.72 -2.98 4.24
N SER A 93 22.00 -3.76 3.44
CA SER A 93 21.79 -3.47 2.01
C SER A 93 20.51 -2.69 1.71
N THR A 94 19.68 -2.44 2.71
CA THR A 94 18.43 -1.67 2.55
C THR A 94 18.60 -0.29 3.17
N LEU A 95 18.35 0.76 2.40
CA LEU A 95 18.40 2.15 2.85
C LEU A 95 16.99 2.73 2.86
N GLN A 96 16.55 3.31 3.97
CA GLN A 96 15.29 4.03 4.06
C GLN A 96 15.56 5.52 4.21
N LEU A 97 15.17 6.31 3.21
CA LEU A 97 15.31 7.77 3.24
C LEU A 97 14.03 8.41 3.76
N MET A 98 14.13 9.14 4.87
CA MET A 98 13.01 9.79 5.55
C MET A 98 13.26 11.29 5.69
N ARG A 99 12.20 12.09 5.58
CA ARG A 99 12.26 13.52 5.95
C ARG A 99 12.16 13.62 7.47
N VAL A 100 12.87 14.58 8.08
CA VAL A 100 12.75 14.86 9.52
C VAL A 100 11.80 16.03 9.72
N ALA A 101 10.79 15.83 10.57
CA ALA A 101 9.87 16.86 11.06
C ALA A 101 10.20 17.18 12.54
N PRO A 102 9.60 18.22 13.16
CA PRO A 102 9.87 18.57 14.56
C PRO A 102 9.65 17.42 15.56
N GLY A 103 8.84 16.42 15.20
CA GLY A 103 8.59 15.21 16.00
C GLY A 103 9.50 14.01 15.69
N GLY A 104 10.46 14.14 14.78
CA GLY A 104 11.34 13.06 14.33
C GLY A 104 11.17 12.68 12.85
N PRO A 105 11.80 11.58 12.39
CA PRO A 105 11.65 11.09 11.02
C PRO A 105 10.20 10.71 10.70
N VAL A 106 9.74 11.13 9.53
CA VAL A 106 8.41 10.85 9.00
C VAL A 106 8.45 9.55 8.22
N GLU A 107 7.70 8.55 8.69
CA GLU A 107 7.50 7.26 8.03
C GLU A 107 6.24 7.27 7.15
N PRO A 108 6.16 6.45 6.07
CA PRO A 108 7.22 5.56 5.59
C PRO A 108 8.27 6.31 4.75
N GLY A 109 9.54 5.98 4.98
CA GLY A 109 10.64 6.45 4.14
C GLY A 109 10.60 5.84 2.74
N VAL A 110 11.34 6.45 1.81
CA VAL A 110 11.57 5.89 0.48
C VAL A 110 12.62 4.78 0.61
N PRO A 111 12.27 3.51 0.30
CA PRO A 111 13.24 2.43 0.32
C PRO A 111 14.16 2.50 -0.91
N ALA A 112 15.43 2.24 -0.70
CA ALA A 112 16.46 2.07 -1.71
C ALA A 112 17.31 0.84 -1.35
N THR A 113 17.93 0.23 -2.36
CA THR A 113 18.90 -0.84 -2.16
C THR A 113 20.28 -0.26 -2.37
N VAL A 114 21.20 -0.50 -1.43
CA VAL A 114 22.58 -0.06 -1.55
C VAL A 114 23.37 -1.12 -2.32
N ASP A 115 24.15 -0.65 -3.29
CA ASP A 115 25.06 -1.50 -4.03
C ASP A 115 26.18 -1.99 -3.12
N ALA A 116 26.22 -3.31 -2.87
CA ALA A 116 27.26 -3.96 -2.07
C ALA A 116 28.54 -4.15 -2.90
N VAL A 117 29.16 -3.04 -3.30
CA VAL A 117 30.38 -2.99 -4.12
C VAL A 117 31.63 -2.91 -3.24
N SER A 118 32.77 -3.37 -3.77
CA SER A 118 34.04 -3.23 -3.06
C SER A 118 34.49 -1.77 -3.00
N PRO A 119 35.30 -1.38 -1.98
CA PRO A 119 35.86 -0.03 -1.89
C PRO A 119 36.61 0.39 -3.17
N ALA A 120 37.33 -0.54 -3.79
CA ALA A 120 38.06 -0.28 -5.04
C ALA A 120 37.13 0.01 -6.24
N TRP A 121 35.95 -0.63 -6.30
CA TRP A 121 34.96 -0.33 -7.32
C TRP A 121 34.33 1.04 -7.06
N ALA A 122 33.96 1.33 -5.80
CA ALA A 122 33.38 2.61 -5.39
C ALA A 122 34.32 3.79 -5.69
N GLU A 123 35.62 3.66 -5.39
CA GLU A 123 36.62 4.69 -5.69
C GLU A 123 36.74 4.94 -7.21
N ARG A 124 36.79 3.87 -8.01
CA ARG A 124 36.85 3.99 -9.47
C ARG A 124 35.62 4.70 -10.02
N PHE A 125 34.44 4.37 -9.51
CA PHE A 125 33.18 5.00 -9.90
C PHE A 125 33.15 6.48 -9.50
N ALA A 126 33.54 6.82 -8.26
CA ALA A 126 33.63 8.20 -7.78
C ALA A 126 34.60 9.05 -8.62
N ARG A 127 35.78 8.51 -8.96
CA ARG A 127 36.75 9.19 -9.84
C ARG A 127 36.21 9.39 -11.26
N ALA A 128 35.42 8.45 -11.77
CA ALA A 128 34.78 8.59 -13.06
C ALA A 128 33.70 9.69 -13.04
N LEU A 129 32.92 9.80 -11.95
CA LEU A 129 31.92 10.85 -11.74
C LEU A 129 32.50 12.24 -11.47
N ALA A 130 33.67 12.33 -10.82
CA ALA A 130 34.31 13.60 -10.43
C ALA A 130 34.42 14.68 -11.53
N PRO A 131 34.72 14.36 -12.81
CA PRO A 131 34.75 15.36 -13.89
C PRO A 131 33.37 15.80 -14.39
N LEU A 132 32.28 15.09 -14.07
CA LEU A 132 30.94 15.47 -14.50
C LEU A 132 30.45 16.71 -13.77
N ARG A 133 29.87 17.65 -14.51
CA ARG A 133 29.15 18.79 -13.96
C ARG A 133 27.70 18.73 -14.41
N PRO A 134 26.74 19.12 -13.55
CA PRO A 134 25.37 19.29 -13.99
C PRO A 134 25.32 20.40 -15.05
N ASP A 135 24.69 20.14 -16.18
CA ASP A 135 24.44 21.16 -17.19
C ASP A 135 23.32 22.10 -16.72
N GLY A 136 23.67 23.39 -16.58
CA GLY A 136 22.72 24.49 -16.38
C GLY A 136 22.49 24.92 -14.92
N PRO A 137 21.97 26.15 -14.71
CA PRO A 137 21.52 26.57 -13.39
C PRO A 137 20.35 25.68 -12.95
N ALA A 138 20.37 25.25 -11.70
CA ALA A 138 19.31 24.48 -11.05
C ALA A 138 18.03 25.33 -10.93
N ALA A 139 17.33 25.51 -12.04
CA ALA A 139 16.01 26.13 -12.09
C ALA A 139 14.95 25.07 -11.81
N GLU A 140 14.15 25.35 -10.78
CA GLU A 140 12.82 24.77 -10.48
C GLU A 140 12.78 23.26 -10.21
N GLY A 141 12.62 22.94 -8.91
CA GLY A 141 12.21 21.66 -8.33
C GLY A 141 12.42 20.45 -9.22
N GLN A 142 13.61 19.83 -9.12
CA GLN A 142 13.99 18.56 -9.75
C GLN A 142 12.77 17.71 -10.12
N ALA A 143 12.28 17.86 -11.35
CA ALA A 143 11.27 16.98 -11.90
C ALA A 143 11.92 15.59 -11.88
N ARG A 144 11.41 14.70 -11.02
CA ARG A 144 11.91 13.32 -10.89
C ARG A 144 12.07 12.77 -12.30
N VAL A 145 13.31 12.44 -12.69
CA VAL A 145 13.62 11.90 -14.01
C VAL A 145 12.66 10.74 -14.27
N ALA A 146 11.75 10.93 -15.24
CA ALA A 146 10.72 9.95 -15.54
C ALA A 146 11.40 8.69 -16.06
N THR A 147 11.28 7.60 -15.32
CA THR A 147 11.87 6.33 -15.73
C THR A 147 11.00 5.70 -16.82
N PRO A 148 11.58 5.17 -17.91
CA PRO A 148 10.79 4.47 -18.92
C PRO A 148 10.09 3.25 -18.30
N LEU A 149 8.80 3.05 -18.66
CA LEU A 149 8.02 1.94 -18.14
C LEU A 149 8.62 0.58 -18.56
N PRO A 150 8.76 -0.39 -17.63
CA PRO A 150 9.30 -1.70 -17.95
C PRO A 150 8.36 -2.48 -18.88
N ARG A 151 8.90 -3.46 -19.61
CA ARG A 151 8.10 -4.36 -20.48
C ARG A 151 7.16 -5.26 -19.68
N SER A 152 7.53 -5.60 -18.45
CA SER A 152 6.71 -6.33 -17.48
C SER A 152 7.10 -5.90 -16.07
N ALA A 153 6.15 -5.95 -15.14
CA ALA A 153 6.39 -5.69 -13.73
C ALA A 153 5.96 -6.90 -12.91
N ARG A 154 6.74 -7.28 -11.90
CA ARG A 154 6.38 -8.30 -10.91
C ARG A 154 5.79 -7.59 -9.71
N LEU A 155 4.56 -7.93 -9.31
CA LEU A 155 3.85 -7.21 -8.25
C LEU A 155 4.63 -7.22 -6.92
N LEU A 156 5.22 -8.36 -6.56
CA LEU A 156 5.97 -8.48 -5.31
C LEU A 156 7.18 -7.53 -5.27
N ASP A 157 7.81 -7.25 -6.40
CA ASP A 157 8.94 -6.30 -6.45
C ASP A 157 8.44 -4.86 -6.25
N GLU A 158 7.32 -4.49 -6.88
CA GLU A 158 6.69 -3.17 -6.72
C GLU A 158 6.11 -2.95 -5.31
N LEU A 159 5.73 -4.04 -4.63
CA LEU A 159 5.39 -4.00 -3.21
C LEU A 159 6.62 -3.88 -2.30
N GLY A 160 7.85 -4.04 -2.81
CA GLY A 160 9.06 -4.15 -1.97
C GLY A 160 9.15 -5.47 -1.20
N LEU A 161 8.46 -6.52 -1.68
CA LEU A 161 8.40 -7.88 -1.11
C LEU A 161 9.14 -8.88 -2.01
N ALA A 162 10.41 -8.60 -2.35
CA ALA A 162 11.23 -9.48 -3.19
C ALA A 162 11.16 -10.96 -2.75
N ARG A 163 11.08 -11.19 -1.43
CA ARG A 163 10.62 -12.42 -0.80
C ARG A 163 9.39 -12.11 0.09
N ALA A 164 8.25 -12.71 -0.23
CA ALA A 164 7.07 -12.64 0.63
C ALA A 164 7.30 -13.53 1.87
N THR A 165 7.58 -12.91 3.02
CA THR A 165 7.79 -13.61 4.30
C THR A 165 6.73 -13.19 5.31
N PRO A 166 6.38 -14.04 6.29
CA PRO A 166 5.43 -13.65 7.33
C PRO A 166 5.87 -12.38 8.09
N ALA A 167 7.17 -12.26 8.40
CA ALA A 167 7.72 -11.12 9.11
C ALA A 167 7.57 -9.80 8.32
N SER A 168 7.84 -9.81 7.01
CA SER A 168 7.70 -8.60 6.18
C SER A 168 6.23 -8.17 6.02
N LEU A 169 5.29 -9.10 6.05
CA LEU A 169 3.84 -8.80 6.06
C LEU A 169 3.38 -8.28 7.42
N MET A 170 3.82 -8.88 8.52
CA MET A 170 3.50 -8.41 9.87
C MET A 170 4.01 -7.00 10.13
N ALA A 171 5.23 -6.67 9.67
CA ALA A 171 5.77 -5.32 9.78
C ALA A 171 4.92 -4.31 9.01
N ARG A 172 4.51 -4.66 7.78
CA ARG A 172 3.62 -3.82 6.97
C ARG A 172 2.25 -3.63 7.62
N TRP A 173 1.69 -4.67 8.23
CA TRP A 173 0.42 -4.58 8.94
C TRP A 173 0.51 -3.82 10.27
N ALA A 174 1.69 -3.78 10.90
CA ALA A 174 1.92 -2.93 12.06
C ALA A 174 1.95 -1.46 11.65
N ASP A 175 2.71 -1.12 10.60
CA ASP A 175 2.71 0.21 9.99
C ASP A 175 1.31 0.68 9.56
N ALA A 176 0.50 -0.23 9.01
CA ALA A 176 -0.90 0.05 8.68
C ALA A 176 -1.77 0.33 9.91
N ALA A 177 -1.53 -0.35 11.03
CA ALA A 177 -2.29 -0.17 12.26
C ALA A 177 -1.95 1.14 13.00
N ASP A 178 -0.73 1.64 12.82
CA ASP A 178 -0.26 2.90 13.41
C ASP A 178 -0.72 4.15 12.62
N ASP A 179 -1.33 3.94 11.45
CA ASP A 179 -1.85 5.01 10.60
C ASP A 179 -3.10 5.66 11.18
N THR A 180 -2.94 6.86 11.73
CA THR A 180 -4.04 7.63 12.32
C THR A 180 -5.03 8.18 11.30
N GLU A 181 -4.67 8.22 10.02
CA GLU A 181 -5.55 8.66 8.94
C GLU A 181 -6.40 7.49 8.39
N ALA A 182 -6.05 6.24 8.73
CA ALA A 182 -6.71 5.04 8.24
C ALA A 182 -7.23 4.12 9.37
N LEU A 183 -7.82 4.69 10.44
CA LEU A 183 -8.29 3.97 11.64
C LEU A 183 -9.26 2.79 11.38
N GLY A 184 -9.94 2.78 10.24
CA GLY A 184 -10.82 1.70 9.78
C GLY A 184 -10.14 0.64 8.91
N GLY A 185 -8.82 0.64 8.82
CA GLY A 185 -8.01 -0.17 7.92
C GLY A 185 -7.72 0.52 6.59
N ARG A 186 -6.64 0.12 5.92
CA ARG A 186 -6.23 0.62 4.61
C ARG A 186 -6.91 -0.17 3.48
N ALA A 187 -7.22 0.50 2.36
CA ALA A 187 -7.69 -0.12 1.13
C ALA A 187 -6.86 0.37 -0.07
N ARG A 188 -5.54 0.30 0.09
CA ARG A 188 -4.54 0.83 -0.85
C ARG A 188 -3.91 -0.30 -1.66
N ALA A 189 -4.07 -0.26 -2.99
CA ALA A 189 -3.62 -1.28 -3.92
C ALA A 189 -2.52 -0.76 -4.84
N VAL A 190 -1.31 -1.33 -4.76
CA VAL A 190 -0.24 -1.15 -5.74
C VAL A 190 -0.63 -1.86 -7.03
N LEU A 191 -0.76 -1.10 -8.12
CA LEU A 191 -1.17 -1.59 -9.42
C LEU A 191 0.01 -2.12 -10.25
N GLY A 192 1.20 -1.54 -10.06
CA GLY A 192 2.39 -1.90 -10.82
C GLY A 192 3.44 -0.79 -10.86
N ALA A 193 4.33 -0.85 -11.85
CA ALA A 193 5.46 0.07 -12.00
C ALA A 193 5.06 1.34 -12.76
N GLY A 194 5.37 2.51 -12.23
CA GLY A 194 5.20 3.82 -12.88
C GLY A 194 6.51 4.55 -13.11
N PRO A 195 6.48 5.70 -13.83
CA PRO A 195 7.67 6.49 -14.14
C PRO A 195 8.33 7.13 -12.91
N HIS A 196 7.61 7.22 -11.79
CA HIS A 196 8.06 7.83 -10.54
C HIS A 196 8.01 6.86 -9.35
N GLY A 197 8.01 5.55 -9.63
CA GLY A 197 7.84 4.50 -8.63
C GLY A 197 6.51 3.75 -8.78
N PRO A 198 6.16 2.88 -7.80
CA PRO A 198 4.94 2.10 -7.87
C PRO A 198 3.69 2.97 -7.97
N VAL A 199 2.79 2.64 -8.91
CA VAL A 199 1.50 3.30 -9.05
C VAL A 199 0.50 2.66 -8.10
N VAL A 200 -0.24 3.49 -7.39
CA VAL A 200 -1.10 3.06 -6.30
C VAL A 200 -2.49 3.65 -6.47
N ALA A 201 -3.51 2.82 -6.26
CA ALA A 201 -4.90 3.20 -6.15
C ALA A 201 -5.31 3.15 -4.67
N ASP A 202 -5.71 4.27 -4.09
CA ASP A 202 -6.25 4.32 -2.74
C ASP A 202 -7.77 4.42 -2.78
N LEU A 203 -8.46 3.31 -2.47
CA LEU A 203 -9.92 3.27 -2.49
C LEU A 203 -10.56 4.11 -1.38
N VAL A 204 -9.78 4.58 -0.40
CA VAL A 204 -10.28 5.44 0.68
C VAL A 204 -10.07 6.90 0.31
N ALA A 205 -8.84 7.26 -0.08
CA ALA A 205 -8.47 8.66 -0.33
C ALA A 205 -8.94 9.17 -1.71
N ASP A 206 -8.87 8.33 -2.74
CA ASP A 206 -9.17 8.74 -4.13
C ASP A 206 -10.60 8.34 -4.57
N GLY A 207 -11.37 7.75 -3.65
CA GLY A 207 -12.76 7.34 -3.85
C GLY A 207 -12.97 5.82 -3.87
N PRO A 208 -14.17 5.36 -3.51
CA PRO A 208 -14.45 3.99 -3.05
C PRO A 208 -14.34 2.91 -4.12
N HIS A 209 -14.26 3.29 -5.38
CA HIS A 209 -14.50 2.39 -6.51
C HIS A 209 -13.45 2.55 -7.60
N LEU A 210 -12.92 1.41 -8.04
CA LEU A 210 -11.92 1.29 -9.11
C LEU A 210 -12.53 0.52 -10.28
N LEU A 211 -12.55 1.14 -11.47
CA LEU A 211 -12.96 0.49 -12.71
C LEU A 211 -11.74 0.22 -13.59
N ILE A 212 -11.60 -1.02 -14.05
CA ILE A 212 -10.52 -1.46 -14.94
C ILE A 212 -11.12 -1.78 -16.32
N GLU A 213 -10.86 -0.90 -17.28
CA GLU A 213 -11.34 -1.00 -18.65
C GLU A 213 -10.20 -1.51 -19.55
N GLY A 214 -10.51 -2.44 -20.46
CA GLY A 214 -9.51 -2.92 -21.42
C GLY A 214 -10.05 -3.98 -22.38
N PRO A 215 -9.53 -4.05 -23.61
CA PRO A 215 -9.94 -5.06 -24.58
C PRO A 215 -9.55 -6.48 -24.12
N PRO A 216 -10.13 -7.54 -24.71
CA PRO A 216 -9.71 -8.92 -24.43
C PRO A 216 -8.19 -9.10 -24.58
N GLY A 217 -7.58 -9.82 -23.64
CA GLY A 217 -6.13 -10.06 -23.62
C GLY A 217 -5.28 -8.93 -23.02
N SER A 218 -5.84 -7.74 -22.76
CA SER A 218 -5.11 -6.59 -22.17
C SER A 218 -4.54 -6.81 -20.76
N GLY A 219 -4.93 -7.88 -20.07
CA GLY A 219 -4.45 -8.21 -18.73
C GLY A 219 -5.39 -7.84 -17.59
N ARG A 220 -6.65 -7.45 -17.86
CA ARG A 220 -7.66 -7.07 -16.83
C ARG A 220 -7.71 -8.04 -15.63
N THR A 221 -7.92 -9.33 -15.89
CA THR A 221 -8.00 -10.35 -14.83
C THR A 221 -6.68 -10.46 -14.05
N GLU A 222 -5.54 -10.32 -14.71
CA GLU A 222 -4.23 -10.33 -14.03
C GLU A 222 -4.03 -9.09 -13.15
N LEU A 223 -4.51 -7.93 -13.59
CA LEU A 223 -4.50 -6.72 -12.78
C LEU A 223 -5.48 -6.83 -11.59
N LEU A 224 -6.66 -7.43 -11.75
CA LEU A 224 -7.57 -7.72 -10.63
C LEU A 224 -6.92 -8.64 -9.59
N ARG A 225 -6.26 -9.72 -10.03
CA ARG A 225 -5.47 -10.59 -9.13
C ARG A 225 -4.38 -9.80 -8.41
N SER A 226 -3.79 -8.83 -9.08
CA SER A 226 -2.78 -7.93 -8.48
C SER A 226 -3.35 -7.00 -7.44
N VAL A 227 -4.54 -6.45 -7.68
CA VAL A 227 -5.27 -5.65 -6.69
C VAL A 227 -5.59 -6.51 -5.46
N VAL A 228 -6.14 -7.72 -5.64
CA VAL A 228 -6.44 -8.64 -4.52
C VAL A 228 -5.18 -8.98 -3.71
N ALA A 229 -4.09 -9.34 -4.39
CA ALA A 229 -2.81 -9.63 -3.75
C ALA A 229 -2.23 -8.40 -3.00
N SER A 230 -2.29 -7.22 -3.62
CA SER A 230 -1.79 -5.99 -2.98
C SER A 230 -2.61 -5.60 -1.76
N LEU A 231 -3.94 -5.73 -1.82
CA LEU A 231 -4.83 -5.43 -0.70
C LEU A 231 -4.59 -6.38 0.48
N ALA A 232 -4.42 -7.68 0.20
CA ALA A 232 -4.08 -8.68 1.21
C ALA A 232 -2.70 -8.44 1.86
N ALA A 233 -1.75 -7.90 1.10
CA ALA A 233 -0.46 -7.48 1.64
C ALA A 233 -0.59 -6.21 2.49
N ALA A 234 -1.46 -5.27 2.11
CA ALA A 234 -1.59 -3.96 2.75
C ALA A 234 -2.29 -3.99 4.11
N GLU A 235 -3.24 -4.90 4.33
CA GLU A 235 -4.09 -4.92 5.53
C GLU A 235 -4.30 -6.35 6.06
N ARG A 236 -4.64 -6.49 7.34
CA ARG A 236 -4.91 -7.78 8.00
C ARG A 236 -6.28 -8.36 7.64
N PRO A 237 -6.45 -9.69 7.66
CA PRO A 237 -7.72 -10.35 7.30
C PRO A 237 -8.86 -10.19 8.33
N ASP A 238 -8.60 -9.60 9.49
CA ASP A 238 -9.61 -9.17 10.48
C ASP A 238 -10.11 -7.74 10.25
N ARG A 239 -9.39 -6.96 9.43
CA ARG A 239 -9.71 -5.56 9.09
C ARG A 239 -10.20 -5.41 7.65
N LEU A 240 -9.92 -6.37 6.78
CA LEU A 240 -10.30 -6.36 5.38
C LEU A 240 -10.81 -7.73 4.91
N GLY A 241 -12.06 -7.78 4.44
CA GLY A 241 -12.64 -8.92 3.74
C GLY A 241 -12.79 -8.64 2.24
N MET A 242 -12.69 -9.69 1.42
CA MET A 242 -12.82 -9.61 -0.03
C MET A 242 -13.80 -10.67 -0.56
N VAL A 243 -14.65 -10.25 -1.50
CA VAL A 243 -15.55 -11.13 -2.24
C VAL A 243 -15.16 -11.10 -3.71
N LEU A 244 -15.01 -12.27 -4.32
CA LEU A 244 -14.60 -12.41 -5.71
C LEU A 244 -15.78 -12.91 -6.55
N ILE A 245 -16.06 -12.26 -7.68
CA ILE A 245 -17.11 -12.64 -8.62
C ILE A 245 -16.50 -12.77 -10.01
N ASP A 246 -16.42 -14.00 -10.53
CA ASP A 246 -16.03 -14.29 -11.91
C ASP A 246 -17.25 -14.17 -12.83
N GLY A 247 -17.24 -13.17 -13.73
CA GLY A 247 -18.30 -12.94 -14.71
C GLY A 247 -18.36 -13.99 -15.82
N ARG A 248 -17.24 -14.65 -16.13
CA ARG A 248 -17.16 -15.75 -17.11
C ARG A 248 -16.89 -17.05 -16.40
N ASP A 249 -17.51 -18.13 -16.88
CA ASP A 249 -17.05 -19.46 -16.53
C ASP A 249 -15.69 -19.70 -17.22
N GLY A 250 -14.77 -20.38 -16.52
CA GLY A 250 -13.41 -20.62 -17.02
C GLY A 250 -13.35 -21.44 -18.31
N VAL A 251 -14.47 -21.79 -18.94
CA VAL A 251 -14.61 -22.54 -20.19
C VAL A 251 -14.68 -21.56 -21.37
N GLY A 252 -13.54 -20.96 -21.72
CA GLY A 252 -13.47 -20.17 -22.95
C GLY A 252 -13.72 -21.03 -24.19
N THR A 253 -14.29 -20.44 -25.25
CA THR A 253 -14.52 -21.04 -26.58
C THR A 253 -13.22 -21.33 -27.37
N GLY A 254 -12.07 -21.38 -26.68
CA GLY A 254 -10.75 -21.60 -27.24
C GLY A 254 -9.80 -22.22 -26.22
N GLY A 255 -9.83 -23.54 -26.10
CA GLY A 255 -8.67 -24.38 -25.77
C GLY A 255 -7.98 -24.28 -24.40
N GLY A 256 -8.47 -23.53 -23.41
CA GLY A 256 -7.84 -23.49 -22.10
C GLY A 256 -8.78 -23.05 -20.97
N ARG A 257 -8.76 -23.78 -19.84
CA ARG A 257 -9.42 -23.35 -18.60
C ARG A 257 -8.74 -22.09 -18.09
N THR A 258 -9.38 -20.93 -18.20
CA THR A 258 -8.87 -19.72 -17.53
C THR A 258 -9.25 -19.80 -16.05
N GLU A 259 -8.26 -19.72 -15.15
CA GLU A 259 -8.52 -19.87 -13.72
C GLU A 259 -9.17 -18.63 -13.07
N GLY A 260 -9.50 -17.58 -13.84
CA GLY A 260 -10.24 -16.39 -13.35
C GLY A 260 -9.65 -15.82 -12.06
N LEU A 261 -10.52 -15.41 -11.13
CA LEU A 261 -10.15 -15.01 -9.78
C LEU A 261 -10.00 -16.19 -8.81
N ARG A 262 -10.37 -17.42 -9.21
CA ARG A 262 -10.25 -18.64 -8.38
C ARG A 262 -8.85 -18.86 -7.82
N VAL A 263 -7.80 -18.41 -8.50
CA VAL A 263 -6.41 -18.51 -8.00
C VAL A 263 -6.17 -17.74 -6.70
N CYS A 264 -7.03 -16.78 -6.35
CA CYS A 264 -6.90 -15.96 -5.15
C CYS A 264 -7.61 -16.55 -3.92
N VAL A 265 -8.35 -17.66 -4.04
CA VAL A 265 -9.17 -18.21 -2.93
C VAL A 265 -8.35 -18.68 -1.73
N GLU A 266 -7.06 -18.96 -1.92
CA GLU A 266 -6.13 -19.33 -0.85
C GLU A 266 -5.69 -18.12 0.01
N ILE A 267 -6.04 -16.89 -0.38
CA ILE A 267 -5.78 -15.70 0.42
C ILE A 267 -6.83 -15.64 1.56
N PRO A 268 -6.42 -15.52 2.83
CA PRO A 268 -7.35 -15.59 3.97
C PRO A 268 -8.36 -14.44 4.05
N HIS A 269 -8.10 -13.32 3.38
CA HIS A 269 -9.03 -12.20 3.24
C HIS A 269 -10.21 -12.53 2.31
N VAL A 270 -10.05 -13.50 1.41
CA VAL A 270 -11.11 -13.89 0.47
C VAL A 270 -12.12 -14.75 1.21
N THR A 271 -13.29 -14.18 1.47
CA THR A 271 -14.35 -14.83 2.25
C THR A 271 -15.32 -15.60 1.37
N THR A 272 -15.47 -15.18 0.11
CA THR A 272 -16.47 -15.72 -0.81
C THR A 272 -15.97 -15.62 -2.25
N HIS A 273 -16.13 -16.70 -3.01
CA HIS A 273 -15.87 -16.76 -4.46
C HIS A 273 -17.14 -17.23 -5.19
N LEU A 274 -17.52 -16.51 -6.23
CA LEU A 274 -18.72 -16.71 -7.01
C LEU A 274 -18.39 -16.79 -8.50
N ILE A 275 -19.16 -17.58 -9.22
CA ILE A 275 -19.11 -17.69 -10.67
C ILE A 275 -20.49 -17.33 -11.20
N ALA A 276 -20.56 -16.46 -12.20
CA ALA A 276 -21.82 -15.94 -12.73
C ALA A 276 -22.81 -17.03 -13.23
N ASN A 277 -22.31 -18.23 -13.55
CA ASN A 277 -23.11 -19.37 -13.98
C ASN A 277 -23.76 -20.16 -12.80
N ASP A 278 -23.52 -19.77 -11.53
CA ASP A 278 -24.25 -20.32 -10.38
C ASP A 278 -25.36 -19.35 -9.93
N PRO A 279 -26.57 -19.48 -10.47
CA PRO A 279 -27.65 -18.56 -10.18
C PRO A 279 -28.12 -18.59 -8.73
N VAL A 280 -28.08 -19.75 -8.08
CA VAL A 280 -28.62 -19.89 -6.71
C VAL A 280 -27.70 -19.14 -5.77
N ARG A 281 -26.38 -19.41 -5.84
CA ARG A 281 -25.38 -18.69 -5.04
C ARG A 281 -25.36 -17.20 -5.33
N MET A 282 -25.52 -16.79 -6.60
CA MET A 282 -25.60 -15.37 -6.95
C MET A 282 -26.81 -14.69 -6.31
N ARG A 283 -27.97 -15.34 -6.23
CA ARG A 283 -29.15 -14.78 -5.56
C ARG A 283 -28.97 -14.70 -4.05
N GLU A 284 -28.47 -15.76 -3.43
CA GLU A 284 -28.15 -15.80 -1.99
C GLU A 284 -27.16 -14.68 -1.64
N PHE A 285 -26.09 -14.55 -2.43
CA PHE A 285 -25.11 -13.49 -2.25
C PHE A 285 -25.73 -12.10 -2.35
N ALA A 286 -26.58 -11.85 -3.36
CA ALA A 286 -27.24 -10.55 -3.50
C ALA A 286 -28.10 -10.21 -2.26
N GLN A 287 -28.79 -11.20 -1.68
CA GLN A 287 -29.57 -11.03 -0.46
C GLN A 287 -28.66 -10.74 0.74
N SER A 288 -27.61 -11.52 0.92
CA SER A 288 -26.64 -11.33 2.01
C SER A 288 -25.90 -10.01 1.93
N LEU A 289 -25.45 -9.60 0.74
CA LEU A 289 -24.80 -8.30 0.53
C LEU A 289 -25.76 -7.15 0.84
N SER A 290 -27.02 -7.24 0.39
CA SER A 290 -28.03 -6.22 0.71
C SER A 290 -28.32 -6.15 2.20
N ALA A 291 -28.40 -7.31 2.88
CA ALA A 291 -28.58 -7.38 4.33
C ALA A 291 -27.36 -6.82 5.09
N GLU A 292 -26.14 -7.08 4.61
CA GLU A 292 -24.92 -6.54 5.18
C GLU A 292 -24.83 -5.02 5.02
N LEU A 293 -25.17 -4.47 3.86
CA LEU A 293 -25.24 -3.01 3.65
C LEU A 293 -26.26 -2.38 4.60
N LYS A 294 -27.44 -3.00 4.76
CA LYS A 294 -28.47 -2.54 5.71
C LYS A 294 -27.96 -2.60 7.16
N ARG A 295 -27.34 -3.71 7.57
CA ARG A 295 -26.76 -3.88 8.92
C ARG A 295 -25.70 -2.81 9.20
N ARG A 296 -24.84 -2.52 8.23
CA ARG A 296 -23.85 -1.44 8.33
C ARG A 296 -24.53 -0.07 8.44
N ALA A 297 -25.52 0.22 7.62
CA ALA A 297 -26.24 1.49 7.68
C ALA A 297 -26.91 1.71 9.05
N GLU A 298 -27.50 0.66 9.64
CA GLU A 298 -28.07 0.69 10.98
C GLU A 298 -26.99 0.90 12.06
N LEU A 299 -25.84 0.23 11.94
CA LEU A 299 -24.72 0.33 12.88
C LEU A 299 -24.02 1.70 12.86
N LEU A 300 -23.85 2.28 11.66
CA LEU A 300 -23.19 3.56 11.45
C LEU A 300 -24.15 4.74 11.65
N GLY A 301 -25.45 4.54 11.48
CA GLY A 301 -26.47 5.57 11.63
C GLY A 301 -26.22 6.77 10.71
N ARG A 302 -25.88 7.92 11.30
CA ARG A 302 -25.62 9.18 10.56
C ARG A 302 -24.13 9.43 10.29
N THR A 303 -23.24 8.69 10.94
CA THR A 303 -21.79 8.80 10.71
C THR A 303 -21.36 7.98 9.51
N ASP A 304 -20.28 8.38 8.86
CA ASP A 304 -19.61 7.52 7.88
C ASP A 304 -18.64 6.54 8.57
N PHE A 305 -18.12 5.59 7.80
CA PHE A 305 -17.23 4.54 8.27
C PHE A 305 -15.96 5.09 8.94
N ALA A 306 -15.36 6.14 8.38
CA ALA A 306 -14.13 6.72 8.92
C ALA A 306 -14.39 7.41 10.26
N GLN A 307 -15.44 8.22 10.34
CA GLN A 307 -15.87 8.90 11.57
C GLN A 307 -16.27 7.90 12.66
N TRP A 308 -16.95 6.80 12.30
CA TRP A 308 -17.34 5.76 13.25
C TRP A 308 -16.11 5.10 13.92
N HIS A 309 -15.06 4.80 13.13
CA HIS A 309 -13.80 4.28 13.67
C HIS A 309 -13.02 5.33 14.47
N ALA A 310 -13.00 6.60 14.03
CA ALA A 310 -12.37 7.69 14.76
C ALA A 310 -12.98 7.90 16.15
N GLY A 311 -14.32 7.92 16.25
CA GLY A 311 -15.03 8.04 17.52
C GLY A 311 -14.74 6.89 18.51
N ARG A 312 -14.55 5.67 17.99
CA ARG A 312 -14.17 4.51 18.81
C ARG A 312 -12.73 4.57 19.29
N ALA A 313 -11.78 4.98 18.45
CA ALA A 313 -10.38 5.15 18.85
C ALA A 313 -10.24 6.15 20.01
N VAL A 314 -10.98 7.27 19.95
CA VAL A 314 -11.03 8.27 21.03
C VAL A 314 -11.67 7.70 22.30
N SER A 315 -12.78 6.98 22.16
CA SER A 315 -13.47 6.35 23.31
C SER A 315 -12.59 5.32 24.01
N GLY A 316 -11.87 4.48 23.26
CA GLY A 316 -10.92 3.51 23.82
C GLY A 316 -9.77 4.18 24.59
N ARG A 317 -9.22 5.29 24.08
CA ARG A 317 -8.18 6.07 24.76
C ARG A 317 -8.67 6.71 26.06
N LEU A 318 -9.91 7.23 26.09
CA LEU A 318 -10.51 7.83 27.28
C LEU A 318 -10.79 6.80 28.39
N VAL A 319 -11.15 5.56 28.02
CA VAL A 319 -11.33 4.46 28.98
C VAL A 319 -9.98 4.00 29.54
N ALA A 320 -8.94 3.91 28.72
CA ALA A 320 -7.60 3.52 29.16
C ALA A 320 -6.93 4.54 30.11
N GLN A 321 -7.29 5.84 30.03
CA GLN A 321 -6.73 6.88 30.93
C GLN A 321 -7.40 6.94 32.31
N ARG A 322 -8.51 6.25 32.56
CA ARG A 322 -9.17 6.20 33.88
C ARG A 322 -8.75 4.97 34.68
N THR A 323 -7.50 4.94 35.13
CA THR A 323 -7.11 4.14 36.31
C THR A 323 -5.88 4.73 37.00
N PRO A 324 -6.02 5.79 37.81
CA PRO A 324 -5.08 6.00 38.90
C PRO A 324 -5.44 5.02 40.01
N ALA A 325 -4.56 4.06 40.28
CA ALA A 325 -4.62 3.22 41.47
C ALA A 325 -4.41 4.10 42.71
N GLY A 326 -5.51 4.56 43.30
CA GLY A 326 -5.53 5.15 44.63
C GLY A 326 -6.38 4.28 45.54
N ALA A 327 -5.75 3.37 46.28
CA ALA A 327 -6.40 2.60 47.34
C ALA A 327 -5.62 2.83 48.64
N GLY A 328 -6.18 3.70 49.49
CA GLY A 328 -5.92 3.75 50.91
C GLY A 328 -7.22 3.40 51.62
N ASP A 329 -7.20 2.27 52.34
CA ASP A 329 -8.28 1.65 53.09
C ASP A 329 -9.01 2.58 54.06
N ILE A 330 -10.34 2.47 54.11
CA ILE A 330 -11.11 2.51 55.38
C ILE A 330 -12.29 1.53 55.27
N GLU A 331 -12.27 0.52 56.14
CA GLU A 331 -13.29 -0.48 56.40
C GLU A 331 -14.56 0.14 57.00
N ALA A 332 -15.75 -0.28 56.55
CA ALA A 332 -17.03 -0.02 57.22
C ALA A 332 -17.95 -1.26 57.15
N PRO A 333 -18.68 -1.60 58.23
CA PRO A 333 -19.34 -2.90 58.39
C PRO A 333 -20.71 -2.98 57.67
N PRO A 334 -21.27 -4.20 57.48
CA PRO A 334 -22.44 -4.40 56.62
C PRO A 334 -23.73 -4.08 57.37
N SER A 335 -24.48 -3.07 56.91
CA SER A 335 -25.88 -2.91 57.31
C SER A 335 -26.82 -3.42 56.22
N SER A 336 -27.61 -4.43 56.56
CA SER A 336 -28.67 -5.03 55.78
C SER A 336 -29.84 -4.06 55.59
N THR A 337 -29.85 -3.32 54.49
CA THR A 337 -31.09 -2.74 53.93
C THR A 337 -31.02 -2.84 52.41
N LEU A 338 -31.92 -3.66 51.85
CA LEU A 338 -32.16 -3.81 50.42
C LEU A 338 -32.74 -2.50 49.87
N ARG A 339 -31.85 -1.55 49.53
CA ARG A 339 -32.17 -0.51 48.55
C ARG A 339 -31.88 -1.07 47.18
N LEU A 340 -32.93 -1.27 46.38
CA LEU A 340 -32.87 -1.52 44.95
C LEU A 340 -32.08 -0.38 44.28
N ARG A 341 -30.77 -0.56 44.13
CA ARG A 341 -29.96 0.23 43.20
C ARG A 341 -30.19 -0.36 41.80
N PRO A 342 -30.56 0.44 40.79
CA PRO A 342 -30.43 0.02 39.39
C PRO A 342 -28.92 0.00 39.08
N GLY A 343 -28.25 -1.09 39.45
CA GLY A 343 -26.79 -1.10 39.54
C GLY A 343 -26.20 -2.50 39.56
N ALA A 344 -26.73 -3.39 38.73
CA ALA A 344 -26.11 -4.69 38.44
C ALA A 344 -26.47 -5.21 37.03
N ALA A 345 -27.60 -4.81 36.45
CA ALA A 345 -27.97 -5.13 35.07
C ALA A 345 -27.31 -4.22 34.02
N ALA A 346 -26.92 -2.99 34.38
CA ALA A 346 -26.21 -2.06 33.48
C ALA A 346 -24.68 -2.27 33.44
N ARG A 347 -24.18 -3.33 34.09
CA ARG A 347 -22.80 -3.82 34.00
C ARG A 347 -22.71 -5.13 33.23
N GLN A 348 -23.68 -5.39 32.35
CA GLN A 348 -23.37 -6.20 31.18
C GLN A 348 -22.13 -5.57 30.56
N ARG A 349 -21.04 -6.34 30.58
CA ARG A 349 -19.85 -6.13 29.75
C ARG A 349 -20.34 -5.45 28.49
N ALA A 350 -19.94 -4.20 28.26
CA ALA A 350 -20.00 -3.65 26.93
C ALA A 350 -19.15 -4.64 26.12
N GLU A 351 -19.78 -5.64 25.52
CA GLU A 351 -19.15 -6.46 24.51
C GLU A 351 -18.66 -5.44 23.50
N GLU A 352 -17.34 -5.22 23.49
CA GLU A 352 -16.71 -4.39 22.50
C GLU A 352 -17.09 -5.00 21.16
N VAL A 353 -18.13 -4.46 20.52
CA VAL A 353 -18.53 -4.90 19.18
C VAL A 353 -17.25 -4.83 18.36
N PRO A 354 -16.77 -5.96 17.79
CA PRO A 354 -15.49 -6.00 17.12
C PRO A 354 -15.45 -4.93 16.01
N PRO A 355 -14.29 -4.30 15.77
CA PRO A 355 -14.18 -3.23 14.79
C PRO A 355 -14.70 -3.72 13.43
N LEU A 356 -15.57 -2.92 12.81
CA LEU A 356 -16.19 -3.29 11.54
C LEU A 356 -15.13 -3.32 10.43
N PRO A 357 -14.87 -4.49 9.79
CA PRO A 357 -13.88 -4.57 8.73
C PRO A 357 -14.37 -3.90 7.44
N ARG A 358 -13.43 -3.42 6.64
CA ARG A 358 -13.70 -3.05 5.24
C ARG A 358 -14.07 -4.28 4.43
N LEU A 359 -14.92 -4.07 3.43
CA LEU A 359 -15.29 -5.10 2.47
C LEU A 359 -14.97 -4.61 1.07
N VAL A 360 -14.28 -5.42 0.26
CA VAL A 360 -14.02 -5.12 -1.15
C VAL A 360 -14.68 -6.19 -2.01
N VAL A 361 -15.60 -5.77 -2.88
CA VAL A 361 -16.22 -6.64 -3.88
C VAL A 361 -15.43 -6.52 -5.18
N VAL A 362 -14.85 -7.62 -5.63
CA VAL A 362 -14.03 -7.70 -6.84
C VAL A 362 -14.79 -8.45 -7.92
N VAL A 363 -15.06 -7.81 -9.06
CA VAL A 363 -15.85 -8.38 -10.15
C VAL A 363 -15.00 -8.46 -11.42
N ASP A 364 -14.70 -9.68 -11.86
CA ASP A 364 -14.13 -9.90 -13.20
C ASP A 364 -15.25 -9.89 -14.25
N ASP A 365 -15.07 -9.10 -15.30
CA ASP A 365 -16.00 -8.94 -16.42
C ASP A 365 -17.47 -8.60 -16.04
N LEU A 366 -17.67 -7.36 -15.57
CA LEU A 366 -18.98 -6.81 -15.18
C LEU A 366 -20.04 -6.95 -16.29
N ASP A 367 -19.65 -6.86 -17.57
CA ASP A 367 -20.54 -7.01 -18.72
C ASP A 367 -21.13 -8.42 -18.85
N ALA A 368 -20.42 -9.44 -18.37
CA ALA A 368 -20.91 -10.81 -18.39
C ALA A 368 -22.05 -11.01 -17.38
N LEU A 369 -22.06 -10.27 -16.27
CA LEU A 369 -23.17 -10.31 -15.29
C LEU A 369 -24.50 -9.81 -15.85
N VAL A 370 -24.49 -9.04 -16.93
CA VAL A 370 -25.71 -8.55 -17.60
C VAL A 370 -26.00 -9.27 -18.92
N SER A 371 -25.26 -10.34 -19.21
CA SER A 371 -25.40 -11.16 -20.41
C SER A 371 -26.00 -12.54 -20.07
N PRO A 372 -27.06 -13.02 -20.76
CA PRO A 372 -27.87 -12.33 -21.77
C PRO A 372 -28.78 -11.23 -21.19
N ALA A 373 -29.33 -10.39 -22.07
CA ALA A 373 -30.16 -9.24 -21.73
C ALA A 373 -31.37 -9.60 -20.83
N LEU A 374 -31.95 -8.59 -20.17
CA LEU A 374 -33.07 -8.80 -19.24
C LEU A 374 -34.23 -9.51 -19.96
N GLY A 375 -34.74 -10.60 -19.38
CA GLY A 375 -35.87 -11.37 -19.93
C GLY A 375 -35.52 -12.60 -20.78
N ALA A 376 -34.23 -12.88 -21.06
CA ALA A 376 -33.85 -14.08 -21.80
C ALA A 376 -34.00 -15.37 -20.94
N PRO A 377 -34.52 -16.48 -21.50
CA PRO A 377 -34.55 -17.78 -20.83
C PRO A 377 -33.11 -18.25 -20.55
N GLY A 378 -32.85 -18.72 -19.33
CA GLY A 378 -31.48 -19.04 -18.87
C GLY A 378 -30.80 -17.95 -18.04
N ARG A 379 -31.53 -16.91 -17.60
CA ARG A 379 -31.05 -15.92 -16.63
C ARG A 379 -31.68 -16.09 -15.24
N PRO A 380 -31.15 -16.97 -14.38
CA PRO A 380 -31.51 -16.92 -12.97
C PRO A 380 -30.43 -16.09 -12.22
N ALA A 381 -30.86 -15.08 -11.46
CA ALA A 381 -30.08 -14.28 -10.50
C ALA A 381 -29.16 -13.12 -10.91
N ALA A 382 -28.75 -12.96 -12.17
CA ALA A 382 -27.88 -11.85 -12.58
C ALA A 382 -28.41 -10.43 -12.18
N GLY A 383 -29.72 -10.18 -12.31
CA GLY A 383 -30.30 -8.87 -12.00
C GLY A 383 -30.31 -8.48 -10.52
N SER A 384 -30.39 -9.45 -9.61
CA SER A 384 -30.34 -9.16 -8.17
C SER A 384 -28.92 -8.75 -7.75
N VAL A 385 -27.90 -9.43 -8.28
CA VAL A 385 -26.51 -9.07 -8.02
C VAL A 385 -26.19 -7.70 -8.60
N THR A 386 -26.61 -7.39 -9.84
CA THR A 386 -26.42 -6.05 -10.42
C THR A 386 -27.01 -4.97 -9.51
N ARG A 387 -28.23 -5.12 -9.01
CA ARG A 387 -28.83 -4.15 -8.07
C ARG A 387 -28.06 -4.03 -6.76
N ALA A 388 -27.56 -5.14 -6.22
CA ALA A 388 -26.73 -5.11 -5.02
C ALA A 388 -25.41 -4.38 -5.27
N LEU A 389 -24.76 -4.59 -6.43
CA LEU A 389 -23.56 -3.85 -6.84
C LEU A 389 -23.85 -2.36 -7.08
N GLU A 390 -25.01 -2.00 -7.63
CA GLU A 390 -25.43 -0.59 -7.73
C GLU A 390 -25.64 0.04 -6.34
N ALA A 391 -26.16 -0.72 -5.38
CA ALA A 391 -26.28 -0.24 -4.00
C ALA A 391 -24.90 -0.03 -3.35
N VAL A 392 -23.95 -0.95 -3.57
CA VAL A 392 -22.53 -0.75 -3.19
C VAL A 392 -21.98 0.51 -3.86
N ALA A 393 -22.23 0.71 -5.15
CA ALA A 393 -21.75 1.89 -5.87
C ALA A 393 -22.29 3.20 -5.26
N ARG A 394 -23.54 3.21 -4.80
CA ARG A 394 -24.21 4.40 -4.25
C ARG A 394 -23.84 4.71 -2.80
N GLU A 395 -23.74 3.68 -1.96
CA GLU A 395 -23.65 3.84 -0.50
C GLU A 395 -22.37 3.26 0.10
N GLY A 396 -21.56 2.56 -0.71
CA GLY A 396 -20.43 1.77 -0.25
C GLY A 396 -19.38 2.58 0.51
N GLU A 397 -19.04 3.78 0.02
CA GLU A 397 -18.08 4.68 0.68
C GLU A 397 -18.43 4.90 2.15
N ARG A 398 -19.67 5.37 2.41
CA ARG A 398 -20.19 5.62 3.74
C ARG A 398 -20.16 4.37 4.62
N LEU A 399 -20.37 3.20 4.03
CA LEU A 399 -20.47 1.91 4.72
C LEU A 399 -19.13 1.14 4.81
N GLY A 400 -18.04 1.69 4.26
CA GLY A 400 -16.75 1.01 4.19
C GLY A 400 -16.75 -0.22 3.27
N VAL A 401 -17.60 -0.22 2.24
CA VAL A 401 -17.70 -1.24 1.19
C VAL A 401 -17.24 -0.67 -0.14
N HIS A 402 -16.25 -1.30 -0.75
CA HIS A 402 -15.58 -0.84 -1.97
C HIS A 402 -15.87 -1.79 -3.13
N LEU A 403 -15.78 -1.28 -4.35
CA LEU A 403 -16.05 -2.04 -5.57
C LEU A 403 -14.86 -1.90 -6.51
N VAL A 404 -14.28 -3.04 -6.90
CA VAL A 404 -13.25 -3.11 -7.94
C VAL A 404 -13.80 -3.97 -9.07
N ALA A 405 -14.00 -3.40 -10.25
CA ALA A 405 -14.65 -4.11 -11.35
C ALA A 405 -13.82 -4.00 -12.64
N ALA A 406 -13.77 -5.09 -13.42
CA ALA A 406 -13.25 -5.05 -14.78
C ALA A 406 -14.39 -5.07 -15.81
N THR A 407 -14.27 -4.28 -16.87
CA THR A 407 -15.28 -4.19 -17.95
C THR A 407 -14.63 -3.94 -19.32
N ALA A 408 -15.33 -4.25 -20.40
CA ALA A 408 -14.85 -3.99 -21.75
C ALA A 408 -15.03 -2.49 -22.07
N PRO A 409 -14.14 -1.89 -22.88
CA PRO A 409 -14.30 -0.50 -23.30
C PRO A 409 -15.63 -0.35 -24.06
N GLY A 410 -16.47 0.61 -23.64
CA GLY A 410 -17.81 0.79 -24.22
C GLY A 410 -18.73 -0.42 -24.03
N GLY A 411 -18.50 -1.23 -22.99
CA GLY A 411 -19.29 -2.41 -22.68
C GLY A 411 -20.75 -2.09 -22.32
N ARG A 412 -21.55 -3.14 -22.14
CA ARG A 412 -22.98 -3.03 -21.79
C ARG A 412 -23.22 -2.33 -20.46
N THR A 413 -22.20 -2.27 -19.61
CA THR A 413 -22.24 -1.69 -18.27
C THR A 413 -21.59 -0.31 -18.19
N ALA A 414 -21.21 0.30 -19.32
CA ALA A 414 -20.61 1.64 -19.37
C ALA A 414 -21.49 2.72 -18.70
N GLU A 415 -22.81 2.59 -18.84
CA GLU A 415 -23.81 3.48 -18.23
C GLU A 415 -24.41 2.92 -16.93
N SER A 416 -23.72 2.02 -16.24
CA SER A 416 -24.16 1.50 -14.94
C SER A 416 -23.69 2.41 -13.78
N GLU A 417 -24.33 2.30 -12.61
CA GLU A 417 -23.85 3.04 -11.41
C GLU A 417 -22.40 2.70 -11.03
N PRO A 418 -21.97 1.42 -11.01
CA PRO A 418 -20.56 1.08 -10.83
C PRO A 418 -19.61 1.83 -11.77
N ALA A 419 -19.98 1.96 -13.04
CA ALA A 419 -19.16 2.69 -14.00
C ALA A 419 -19.17 4.19 -13.71
N ARG A 420 -20.34 4.83 -13.55
CA ARG A 420 -20.44 6.28 -13.29
C ARG A 420 -19.76 6.73 -12.00
N ARG A 421 -19.81 5.91 -10.95
CA ARG A 421 -19.28 6.25 -9.62
C ARG A 421 -17.85 5.78 -9.36
N ALA A 422 -17.23 5.10 -10.32
CA ALA A 422 -15.81 4.78 -10.26
C ALA A 422 -14.97 6.05 -10.39
N ALA A 423 -14.49 6.53 -9.25
CA ALA A 423 -13.65 7.71 -9.12
C ALA A 423 -12.23 7.44 -9.65
N LEU A 424 -11.73 6.21 -9.42
CA LEU A 424 -10.48 5.71 -9.99
C LEU A 424 -10.77 4.89 -11.25
N ARG A 425 -10.07 5.20 -12.34
CA ARG A 425 -10.23 4.48 -13.62
C ARG A 425 -8.90 4.05 -14.19
N VAL A 426 -8.77 2.77 -14.47
CA VAL A 426 -7.66 2.21 -15.23
C VAL A 426 -8.13 1.94 -16.65
N THR A 427 -7.40 2.46 -17.63
CA THR A 427 -7.58 2.09 -19.05
C THR A 427 -6.36 1.32 -19.52
N LEU A 428 -6.54 0.04 -19.86
CA LEU A 428 -5.50 -0.83 -20.37
C LEU A 428 -5.41 -0.78 -21.90
N ALA A 429 -4.18 -0.75 -22.41
CA ALA A 429 -3.91 -0.78 -23.83
C ALA A 429 -4.21 -2.16 -24.45
N ALA A 430 -4.56 -2.15 -25.74
CA ALA A 430 -4.61 -3.38 -26.53
C ALA A 430 -3.21 -3.98 -26.65
N VAL A 431 -3.13 -5.31 -26.56
CA VAL A 431 -1.86 -6.03 -26.71
C VAL A 431 -1.52 -6.08 -28.20
N LYS A 432 -0.35 -5.54 -28.55
CA LYS A 432 0.25 -5.72 -29.87
C LYS A 432 1.16 -6.94 -29.84
N GLN A 433 1.22 -7.69 -30.93
CA GLN A 433 2.13 -8.83 -31.04
C GLN A 433 3.46 -8.38 -31.61
N GLY A 434 4.55 -8.67 -30.89
CA GLY A 434 5.92 -8.39 -31.33
C GLY A 434 6.94 -8.72 -30.23
N PRO A 435 8.21 -9.01 -30.58
CA PRO A 435 9.26 -9.34 -29.61
C PRO A 435 9.64 -8.16 -28.70
N ASP A 436 9.38 -6.93 -29.16
CA ASP A 436 9.66 -5.69 -28.41
C ASP A 436 8.42 -5.07 -27.75
N GLU A 437 7.25 -5.68 -27.94
CA GLU A 437 6.00 -5.21 -27.35
C GLU A 437 5.95 -5.57 -25.85
N PRO A 438 5.40 -4.70 -25.01
CA PRO A 438 5.27 -4.96 -23.58
C PRO A 438 4.28 -6.10 -23.31
N ALA A 439 4.45 -6.77 -22.17
CA ALA A 439 3.50 -7.75 -21.69
C ALA A 439 2.14 -7.08 -21.42
N PRO A 440 1.03 -7.85 -21.46
CA PRO A 440 -0.28 -7.36 -21.06
C PRO A 440 -0.24 -6.67 -19.69
N GLY A 441 -1.04 -5.61 -19.52
CA GLY A 441 -1.11 -4.80 -18.30
C GLY A 441 -0.57 -3.38 -18.45
N ARG A 442 -0.09 -2.96 -19.63
CA ARG A 442 0.23 -1.55 -19.89
C ARG A 442 -1.05 -0.72 -19.89
N GLY A 443 -1.07 0.39 -19.17
CA GLY A 443 -2.24 1.25 -19.10
C GLY A 443 -2.00 2.53 -18.32
N ARG A 444 -3.10 3.25 -18.10
CA ARG A 444 -3.12 4.54 -17.42
C ARG A 444 -4.13 4.52 -16.28
N LEU A 445 -3.71 4.94 -15.09
CA LEU A 445 -4.60 5.25 -13.98
C LEU A 445 -5.02 6.71 -14.08
N THR A 446 -6.31 6.99 -14.00
CA THR A 446 -6.90 8.33 -13.96
C THR A 446 -7.55 8.54 -12.60
N HIS A 447 -7.18 9.63 -11.95
CA HIS A 447 -7.69 10.06 -10.65
C HIS A 447 -8.92 10.98 -10.84
N PRO A 448 -9.70 11.25 -9.78
CA PRO A 448 -10.92 12.05 -9.86
C PRO A 448 -10.67 13.51 -10.28
N ASP A 449 -9.48 14.03 -10.02
CA ASP A 449 -9.00 15.35 -10.41
C ASP A 449 -8.59 15.43 -11.90
N GLY A 450 -8.67 14.32 -12.63
CA GLY A 450 -8.24 14.20 -14.01
C GLY A 450 -6.74 13.97 -14.20
N ALA A 451 -5.96 13.95 -13.11
CA ALA A 451 -4.54 13.58 -13.19
C ALA A 451 -4.43 12.13 -13.62
N ALA A 452 -3.44 11.84 -14.47
CA ALA A 452 -3.28 10.50 -15.01
C ALA A 452 -1.82 10.04 -15.01
N VAL A 453 -1.62 8.79 -14.58
CA VAL A 453 -0.30 8.17 -14.45
C VAL A 453 -0.23 6.91 -15.30
N GLU A 454 0.71 6.88 -16.23
CA GLU A 454 1.03 5.69 -17.02
C GLU A 454 1.75 4.65 -16.17
N PHE A 455 1.43 3.36 -16.38
CA PHE A 455 2.02 2.26 -15.63
C PHE A 455 2.08 0.96 -16.41
N GLN A 456 2.94 0.06 -15.95
CA GLN A 456 2.94 -1.35 -16.31
C GLN A 456 2.37 -2.15 -15.14
N GLY A 457 1.23 -2.80 -15.35
CA GLY A 457 0.57 -3.63 -14.35
C GLY A 457 1.48 -4.73 -13.80
N GLY A 458 1.49 -4.87 -12.48
CA GLY A 458 2.17 -5.95 -11.78
C GLY A 458 1.57 -7.29 -12.18
N ARG A 459 2.41 -8.32 -12.27
CA ARG A 459 2.01 -9.71 -12.47
C ARG A 459 2.29 -10.50 -11.20
N VAL A 460 1.41 -11.45 -10.90
CA VAL A 460 1.44 -12.26 -9.67
C VAL A 460 1.16 -13.74 -9.97
N THR A 461 0.60 -14.04 -11.14
CA THR A 461 0.50 -15.42 -11.63
C THR A 461 1.74 -15.87 -12.41
N GLY A 462 2.72 -14.98 -12.60
CA GLY A 462 4.05 -15.36 -13.07
C GLY A 462 4.67 -16.41 -12.15
N ARG A 463 5.36 -17.40 -12.74
CA ARG A 463 6.11 -18.41 -11.98
C ARG A 463 7.42 -17.82 -11.49
N ILE A 464 7.91 -18.31 -10.34
CA ILE A 464 9.15 -17.84 -9.73
C ILE A 464 10.29 -17.75 -10.78
N PRO A 465 10.88 -16.57 -11.00
CA PRO A 465 12.20 -16.49 -11.60
C PRO A 465 13.16 -17.35 -10.77
N ARG A 466 14.00 -18.21 -11.36
CA ARG A 466 15.14 -18.80 -10.61
C ARG A 466 16.11 -17.69 -10.16
N THR A 467 15.77 -16.99 -9.08
CA THR A 467 16.64 -16.05 -8.36
C THR A 467 17.06 -16.62 -7.01
N ALA A 468 16.38 -17.64 -6.49
CA ALA A 468 16.73 -18.27 -5.22
C ALA A 468 18.05 -19.07 -5.22
N THR A 469 18.67 -19.31 -6.39
CA THR A 469 19.94 -20.07 -6.50
C THR A 469 21.00 -19.44 -7.42
N GLN A 470 20.87 -18.18 -7.83
CA GLN A 470 21.83 -17.60 -8.78
C GLN A 470 22.81 -16.61 -8.14
N ARG A 471 24.09 -16.82 -8.47
CA ARG A 471 25.23 -15.96 -8.13
C ARG A 471 25.02 -14.53 -8.65
N PRO A 472 25.62 -13.51 -8.01
CA PRO A 472 25.55 -12.12 -8.46
C PRO A 472 25.88 -12.01 -9.95
N THR A 473 25.07 -11.26 -10.69
CA THR A 473 25.26 -11.02 -12.12
C THR A 473 25.87 -9.64 -12.29
N VAL A 474 27.02 -9.56 -12.95
CA VAL A 474 27.70 -8.29 -13.23
C VAL A 474 27.21 -7.81 -14.60
N VAL A 475 26.54 -6.65 -14.63
CA VAL A 475 26.18 -5.97 -15.88
C VAL A 475 27.18 -4.84 -16.08
N PRO A 476 28.00 -4.85 -17.14
CA PRO A 476 28.84 -3.71 -17.46
C PRO A 476 27.94 -2.52 -17.80
N LEU A 477 28.02 -1.47 -16.98
CA LEU A 477 27.41 -0.17 -17.22
C LEU A 477 28.44 0.70 -17.93
N ASP A 478 28.16 0.96 -19.19
CA ASP A 478 28.86 1.89 -20.06
C ASP A 478 28.47 3.34 -19.73
N TRP A 479 29.41 4.26 -19.93
CA TRP A 479 29.31 5.66 -19.50
C TRP A 479 28.06 6.38 -20.04
N GLN A 480 27.62 6.00 -21.24
CA GLN A 480 26.44 6.56 -21.90
C GLN A 480 25.11 6.15 -21.25
N ARG A 481 25.13 5.14 -20.37
CA ARG A 481 23.95 4.58 -19.68
C ARG A 481 23.97 4.89 -18.18
N MET A 482 24.88 5.76 -17.75
CA MET A 482 25.00 6.17 -16.36
C MET A 482 23.87 7.12 -15.98
N GLY A 483 23.00 6.68 -15.06
CA GLY A 483 21.76 7.40 -14.70
C GLY A 483 20.49 6.69 -15.16
N ASP A 484 20.61 5.69 -16.05
CA ASP A 484 19.51 4.77 -16.33
C ASP A 484 19.20 3.95 -15.08
N PRO A 485 17.93 3.59 -14.83
CA PRO A 485 17.62 2.57 -13.83
C PRO A 485 18.47 1.31 -14.12
N PRO A 486 18.97 0.61 -13.10
CA PRO A 486 19.72 -0.61 -13.31
C PRO A 486 18.91 -1.54 -14.20
N ALA A 487 19.54 -2.05 -15.26
CA ALA A 487 18.87 -2.88 -16.26
C ALA A 487 18.16 -4.03 -15.55
N ARG A 488 16.83 -3.92 -15.41
CA ARG A 488 16.03 -4.90 -14.69
C ARG A 488 16.14 -6.21 -15.46
N ARG A 489 16.66 -7.25 -14.81
CA ARG A 489 16.87 -8.55 -15.44
C ARG A 489 15.53 -9.08 -15.94
N PRO A 490 15.41 -9.48 -17.22
CA PRO A 490 14.22 -10.16 -17.68
C PRO A 490 14.08 -11.48 -16.91
N VAL A 491 13.00 -11.59 -16.15
CA VAL A 491 12.63 -12.79 -15.41
C VAL A 491 12.37 -13.90 -16.42
N ARG A 492 13.25 -14.90 -16.48
CA ARG A 492 13.01 -16.10 -17.26
C ARG A 492 12.19 -17.08 -16.41
N GLU A 493 10.89 -17.16 -16.68
CA GLU A 493 9.97 -18.08 -16.02
C GLU A 493 10.36 -19.54 -16.33
N LEU A 494 10.55 -20.40 -15.32
CA LEU A 494 10.65 -21.84 -15.51
C LEU A 494 9.28 -22.48 -15.22
N GLY A 495 8.86 -23.43 -16.07
CA GLY A 495 7.48 -23.94 -16.11
C GLY A 495 6.95 -24.70 -14.90
N ASN A 496 7.77 -25.01 -13.87
CA ASN A 496 7.42 -26.00 -12.83
C ASN A 496 7.47 -25.49 -11.36
N GLY A 497 7.65 -24.18 -11.10
CA GLY A 497 7.63 -23.61 -9.73
C GLY A 497 6.27 -23.03 -9.31
N PRO A 498 6.03 -22.78 -8.00
CA PRO A 498 4.84 -22.06 -7.53
C PRO A 498 4.82 -20.61 -8.05
N THR A 499 3.63 -20.03 -8.08
CA THR A 499 3.43 -18.63 -8.50
C THR A 499 3.70 -17.67 -7.35
N ASP A 500 3.94 -16.40 -7.68
CA ASP A 500 4.06 -15.35 -6.66
C ASP A 500 2.78 -15.24 -5.80
N LEU A 501 1.62 -15.46 -6.40
CA LEU A 501 0.34 -15.53 -5.69
C LEU A 501 0.33 -16.61 -4.61
N ALA A 502 0.77 -17.82 -4.96
CA ALA A 502 0.79 -18.95 -4.03
C ALA A 502 1.77 -18.70 -2.87
N LEU A 503 2.93 -18.09 -3.16
CA LEU A 503 3.88 -17.68 -2.12
C LEU A 503 3.29 -16.62 -1.20
N LEU A 504 2.65 -15.59 -1.77
CA LEU A 504 2.03 -14.53 -1.00
C LEU A 504 0.90 -15.09 -0.13
N ALA A 505 -0.01 -15.89 -0.68
CA ALA A 505 -1.09 -16.53 0.06
C ALA A 505 -0.56 -17.34 1.24
N SER A 506 0.48 -18.14 1.03
CA SER A 506 1.14 -18.91 2.10
C SER A 506 1.76 -18.01 3.18
N ALA A 507 2.42 -16.93 2.79
CA ALA A 507 3.04 -15.98 3.72
C ALA A 507 2.00 -15.19 4.52
N VAL A 508 0.92 -14.73 3.86
CA VAL A 508 -0.21 -14.02 4.47
C VAL A 508 -0.92 -14.92 5.48
N GLU A 509 -1.21 -16.18 5.13
CA GLU A 509 -1.85 -17.14 6.02
C GLU A 509 -1.00 -17.41 7.28
N ARG A 510 0.32 -17.55 7.12
CA ARG A 510 1.23 -17.72 8.26
C ARG A 510 1.31 -16.46 9.13
N ALA A 511 1.40 -15.29 8.52
CA ALA A 511 1.41 -14.01 9.24
C ALA A 511 0.11 -13.81 10.02
N ALA A 512 -1.05 -14.08 9.41
CA ALA A 512 -2.36 -13.94 10.03
C ALA A 512 -2.49 -14.80 11.29
N ARG A 513 -2.01 -16.06 11.23
CA ARG A 513 -1.96 -16.94 12.41
C ARG A 513 -1.03 -16.41 13.50
N GLN A 514 0.12 -15.85 13.14
CA GLN A 514 1.08 -15.30 14.11
C GLN A 514 0.54 -14.08 14.86
N VAL A 515 -0.26 -13.23 14.20
CA VAL A 515 -0.91 -12.07 14.83
C VAL A 515 -2.32 -12.37 15.36
N SER A 516 -2.76 -13.64 15.32
CA SER A 516 -4.10 -14.08 15.72
C SER A 516 -5.24 -13.30 15.03
N ALA A 517 -5.05 -12.90 13.78
CA ALA A 517 -6.07 -12.17 13.02
C ALA A 517 -7.21 -13.12 12.60
N SER A 518 -8.40 -12.93 13.16
CA SER A 518 -9.60 -13.67 12.79
C SER A 518 -10.07 -13.27 11.38
N ARG A 519 -10.39 -14.23 10.51
CA ARG A 519 -10.93 -13.92 9.19
C ARG A 519 -12.31 -13.25 9.29
N VAL A 520 -12.58 -12.28 8.43
CA VAL A 520 -13.94 -11.75 8.24
C VAL A 520 -14.90 -12.91 7.89
N PRO A 521 -16.10 -12.99 8.50
CA PRO A 521 -17.08 -14.01 8.15
C PRO A 521 -17.48 -13.96 6.66
N SER A 522 -17.77 -15.14 6.10
CA SER A 522 -18.40 -15.25 4.78
C SER A 522 -19.76 -14.55 4.77
N LEU A 523 -20.11 -13.95 3.64
CA LEU A 523 -21.46 -13.42 3.39
C LEU A 523 -22.45 -14.53 3.00
N LEU A 524 -21.95 -15.70 2.59
CA LEU A 524 -22.73 -16.90 2.29
C LEU A 524 -22.67 -17.92 3.42
#